data_AF-A0AAJ4A4C8-F1
#
_entry.id   AF-A0AAJ4A4C8-F1
#
_cell.length_a   1.000
_cell.length_b   1.000
_cell.length_c   1.000
_cell.angle_alpha   90.00
_cell.angle_beta   90.00
_cell.angle_gamma   90.00
#
_symmetry.space_group_name_H-M   'P 1'
#
loop_
_entity.id
_entity.type
_entity.pdbx_description
1 polymer ?
#
loop_
_entity_poly.entity_id
_entity_poly.type
_entity_poly.pdbx_seq_one_letter_code
_entity_poly.pdbx_strand_id
1 'polypeptide(L)'
;MRNKTESDRRKFILTMARGAGITALGGLVWSAYVDEVTASSLILRPPGAIKEEDFLKTCIKCGLCVEACPYDTLLLAKPGDNKPLGTPYFIPRDIPCYMCPDIPCVPVCPTGALDEASVTTDGKLDINIADMGLAVIDRETCIAFWGIQCDACYRACPILGEAITVEYNKNERTGKHAYLTPVVHADACTGCGLCEKACVTEKASIFVLPREVAMGKAGNYYIKGWDKSDESRMEEATEIKTETELSKEKAMDSLNSGMGDLY
;
A
#
# COMPACT_ATOMS: atom_id res chain seq x y z
N MET A 1 -70.16 -3.01 -3.88
CA MET A 1 -68.75 -2.79 -3.50
C MET A 1 -68.61 -3.09 -2.00
N ARG A 2 -68.05 -4.25 -1.64
CA ARG A 2 -68.05 -4.75 -0.26
C ARG A 2 -66.73 -4.34 0.41
N ASN A 3 -66.75 -3.21 1.11
CA ASN A 3 -65.59 -2.66 1.82
C ASN A 3 -65.38 -3.49 3.10
N LYS A 4 -64.51 -4.50 3.08
CA LYS A 4 -64.11 -5.24 4.28
C LYS A 4 -63.15 -4.33 5.07
N THR A 5 -63.62 -3.80 6.19
CA THR A 5 -62.78 -3.12 7.19
C THR A 5 -61.66 -4.09 7.60
N GLU A 6 -60.43 -3.82 7.18
CA GLU A 6 -59.29 -4.62 7.63
C GLU A 6 -59.17 -4.51 9.15
N SER A 7 -59.12 -5.67 9.83
CA SER A 7 -58.89 -5.77 11.27
C SER A 7 -57.57 -5.08 11.65
N ASP A 8 -57.58 -4.28 12.73
CA ASP A 8 -56.41 -3.52 13.20
C ASP A 8 -55.18 -4.40 13.45
N ARG A 9 -55.38 -5.68 13.79
CA ARG A 9 -54.29 -6.67 13.94
C ARG A 9 -53.54 -6.91 12.63
N ARG A 10 -54.26 -6.98 11.50
CA ARG A 10 -53.66 -7.19 10.17
C ARG A 10 -52.89 -5.97 9.71
N LYS A 11 -53.42 -4.77 9.96
CA LYS A 11 -52.71 -3.52 9.70
C LYS A 11 -51.43 -3.41 10.52
N PHE A 12 -51.49 -3.76 11.81
CA PHE A 12 -50.32 -3.77 12.68
C PHE A 12 -49.20 -4.70 12.17
N ILE A 13 -49.54 -5.95 11.82
CA ILE A 13 -48.57 -6.92 11.28
C ILE A 13 -47.98 -6.43 9.95
N LEU A 14 -48.81 -5.90 9.04
CA LEU A 14 -48.33 -5.38 7.75
C LEU A 14 -47.42 -4.16 7.92
N THR A 15 -47.72 -3.26 8.85
CA THR A 15 -46.88 -2.09 9.15
C THR A 15 -45.55 -2.50 9.75
N MET A 16 -45.55 -3.48 10.67
CA MET A 16 -44.32 -4.02 11.26
C MET A 16 -43.44 -4.72 10.21
N ALA A 17 -44.04 -5.53 9.33
CA ALA A 17 -43.31 -6.19 8.24
C ALA A 17 -42.71 -5.19 7.24
N ARG A 18 -43.44 -4.11 6.91
CA ARG A 18 -42.92 -3.03 6.06
C ARG A 18 -41.79 -2.27 6.74
N GLY A 19 -41.93 -1.97 8.03
CA GLY A 19 -40.87 -1.33 8.82
C GLY A 19 -39.60 -2.17 8.86
N ALA A 20 -39.73 -3.46 9.16
CA ALA A 20 -38.60 -4.40 9.14
C ALA A 20 -37.95 -4.50 7.74
N GLY A 21 -38.75 -4.54 6.68
CA GLY A 21 -38.26 -4.56 5.30
C GLY A 21 -37.48 -3.30 4.92
N ILE A 22 -37.96 -2.12 5.30
CA ILE A 22 -37.27 -0.85 5.04
C ILE A 22 -35.96 -0.78 5.83
N THR A 23 -35.97 -1.17 7.11
CA THR A 23 -34.74 -1.18 7.93
C THR A 23 -33.73 -2.19 7.39
N ALA A 24 -34.17 -3.36 6.94
CA ALA A 24 -33.27 -4.37 6.35
C ALA A 24 -32.66 -3.88 5.03
N LEU A 25 -33.46 -3.31 4.12
CA LEU A 25 -32.94 -2.74 2.87
C LEU A 25 -32.03 -1.54 3.12
N GLY A 26 -32.41 -0.65 4.04
CA GLY A 26 -31.58 0.48 4.45
C GLY A 26 -30.26 0.03 5.06
N GLY A 27 -30.28 -1.01 5.91
CA GLY A 27 -29.09 -1.60 6.51
C GLY A 27 -28.16 -2.25 5.48
N LEU A 28 -28.71 -2.96 4.49
CA LEU A 28 -27.91 -3.56 3.40
C LEU A 28 -27.27 -2.49 2.50
N VAL A 29 -28.03 -1.47 2.13
CA VAL A 29 -27.51 -0.34 1.33
C VAL A 29 -26.44 0.42 2.10
N TRP A 30 -26.64 0.66 3.41
CA TRP A 30 -25.66 1.30 4.25
C TRP A 30 -24.40 0.46 4.43
N SER A 31 -24.55 -0.85 4.64
CA SER A 31 -23.41 -1.78 4.74
C SER A 31 -22.58 -1.78 3.47
N ALA A 32 -23.22 -1.90 2.30
CA ALA A 32 -22.53 -1.86 1.01
C ALA A 32 -21.80 -0.52 0.79
N TYR A 33 -22.42 0.59 1.21
CA TYR A 33 -21.79 1.91 1.15
C TYR A 33 -20.57 2.01 2.08
N VAL A 34 -20.67 1.51 3.32
CA VAL A 34 -19.57 1.48 4.30
C VAL A 34 -18.40 0.63 3.81
N ASP A 35 -18.68 -0.56 3.28
CA ASP A 35 -17.65 -1.45 2.75
C ASP A 35 -16.86 -0.77 1.62
N GLU A 36 -17.55 -0.07 0.72
CA GLU A 36 -16.88 0.60 -0.39
C GLU A 36 -16.05 1.82 0.05
N VAL A 37 -16.52 2.61 1.02
CA VAL A 37 -15.73 3.76 1.51
C VAL A 37 -14.54 3.35 2.39
N THR A 38 -14.51 2.11 2.89
CA THR A 38 -13.42 1.56 3.73
C THR A 38 -12.49 0.62 2.97
N ALA A 39 -12.80 0.27 1.72
CA ALA A 39 -11.97 -0.60 0.88
C ALA A 39 -10.60 0.06 0.62
N SER A 40 -9.56 -0.40 1.32
CA SER A 40 -8.23 0.20 1.28
C SER A 40 -7.16 -0.86 1.55
N SER A 41 -6.61 -1.47 0.50
CA SER A 41 -5.39 -2.27 0.72
C SER A 41 -4.30 -2.06 -0.33
N LEU A 42 -4.58 -1.47 -1.50
CA LEU A 42 -3.58 -1.34 -2.56
C LEU A 42 -3.73 -0.01 -3.32
N ILE A 43 -3.97 1.08 -2.59
CA ILE A 43 -4.19 2.41 -3.19
C ILE A 43 -2.95 3.26 -3.00
N LEU A 44 -2.46 3.84 -4.08
CA LEU A 44 -1.35 4.79 -4.05
C LEU A 44 -1.91 6.22 -4.03
N ARG A 45 -1.37 7.02 -3.12
CA ARG A 45 -1.79 8.41 -2.89
C ARG A 45 -0.80 9.40 -3.52
N PRO A 46 -1.25 10.62 -3.85
CA PRO A 46 -0.36 11.67 -4.37
C PRO A 46 0.81 11.97 -3.41
N PRO A 47 1.86 12.67 -3.89
CA PRO A 47 2.94 13.15 -3.04
C PRO A 47 2.41 13.90 -1.81
N GLY A 48 3.08 13.68 -0.68
CA GLY A 48 2.78 14.36 0.58
C GLY A 48 1.51 13.88 1.30
N ALA A 49 0.89 12.78 0.87
CA ALA A 49 -0.23 12.22 1.60
C ALA A 49 0.17 11.78 3.00
N ILE A 50 -0.61 12.21 4.00
CA ILE A 50 -0.49 11.68 5.36
C ILE A 50 -0.93 10.21 5.41
N LYS A 51 -0.70 9.53 6.54
CA LYS A 51 -1.11 8.13 6.74
C LYS A 51 -2.57 7.91 6.34
N GLU A 52 -2.84 6.80 5.66
CA GLU A 52 -4.14 6.53 5.01
C GLU A 52 -5.34 6.74 5.95
N GLU A 53 -5.29 6.24 7.19
CA GLU A 53 -6.38 6.42 8.16
C GLU A 53 -6.70 7.89 8.46
N ASP A 54 -5.68 8.74 8.55
CA ASP A 54 -5.84 10.17 8.83
C ASP A 54 -6.13 10.96 7.55
N PHE A 55 -5.61 10.49 6.42
CA PHE A 55 -5.91 11.02 5.10
C PHE A 55 -7.42 10.96 4.82
N LEU A 56 -8.05 9.81 5.07
CA LEU A 56 -9.49 9.61 4.87
C LEU A 56 -10.37 10.52 5.76
N LYS A 57 -9.88 10.90 6.95
CA LYS A 57 -10.58 11.83 7.86
C LYS A 57 -10.39 13.30 7.45
N THR A 58 -9.24 13.62 6.89
CA THR A 58 -8.79 15.01 6.62
C THR A 58 -9.15 15.46 5.20
N CYS A 59 -9.23 14.53 4.24
CA CYS A 59 -9.57 14.82 2.86
C CYS A 59 -11.06 15.19 2.71
N ILE A 60 -11.33 16.44 2.34
CA ILE A 60 -12.70 16.93 2.05
C ILE A 60 -13.17 16.61 0.62
N LYS A 61 -12.40 15.82 -0.14
CA LYS A 61 -12.78 15.34 -1.48
C LYS A 61 -13.08 16.46 -2.48
N CYS A 62 -12.35 17.57 -2.38
CA CYS A 62 -12.55 18.76 -3.19
C CYS A 62 -12.02 18.64 -4.63
N GLY A 63 -11.13 17.68 -4.91
CA GLY A 63 -10.59 17.46 -6.25
C GLY A 63 -9.51 18.45 -6.72
N LEU A 64 -9.17 19.48 -5.93
CA LEU A 64 -8.19 20.50 -6.30
C LEU A 64 -6.80 19.94 -6.67
N CYS A 65 -6.35 18.89 -5.96
CA CYS A 65 -5.09 18.22 -6.29
C CYS A 65 -5.11 17.55 -7.68
N VAL A 66 -6.28 17.05 -8.10
CA VAL A 66 -6.46 16.40 -9.42
C VAL A 66 -6.41 17.45 -10.52
N GLU A 67 -7.12 18.57 -10.34
CA GLU A 67 -7.11 19.69 -11.30
C GLU A 67 -5.73 20.35 -11.42
N ALA A 68 -4.98 20.42 -10.32
CA ALA A 68 -3.63 20.99 -10.31
C ALA A 68 -2.57 20.06 -10.93
N CYS A 69 -2.87 18.79 -11.16
CA CYS A 69 -1.90 17.84 -11.73
C CYS A 69 -1.76 18.07 -13.25
N PRO A 70 -0.57 18.46 -13.76
CA PRO A 70 -0.41 18.80 -15.17
C PRO A 70 -0.40 17.61 -16.12
N TYR A 71 -0.31 16.37 -15.59
CA TYR A 71 -0.16 15.15 -16.37
C TYR A 71 -1.38 14.22 -16.29
N ASP A 72 -2.49 14.66 -15.67
CA ASP A 72 -3.67 13.83 -15.43
C ASP A 72 -3.36 12.50 -14.73
N THR A 73 -2.28 12.46 -13.93
CA THR A 73 -1.86 11.29 -13.15
C THR A 73 -2.92 10.91 -12.12
N LEU A 74 -3.52 11.92 -11.48
CA LEU A 74 -4.43 11.72 -10.36
C LEU A 74 -5.87 11.53 -10.86
N LEU A 75 -6.57 10.58 -10.25
CA LEU A 75 -7.95 10.24 -10.53
C LEU A 75 -8.75 10.34 -9.22
N LEU A 76 -10.02 10.75 -9.31
CA LEU A 76 -10.96 10.65 -8.20
C LEU A 76 -11.66 9.29 -8.23
N ALA A 77 -11.66 8.60 -7.09
CA ALA A 77 -12.39 7.34 -6.93
C ALA A 77 -13.89 7.54 -7.16
N LYS A 78 -14.46 6.74 -8.07
CA LYS A 78 -15.87 6.72 -8.44
C LYS A 78 -16.58 5.52 -7.78
N PRO A 79 -17.91 5.53 -7.68
CA PRO A 79 -18.65 4.36 -7.23
C PRO A 79 -18.38 3.16 -8.14
N GLY A 80 -18.03 2.01 -7.55
CA GLY A 80 -17.65 0.78 -8.25
C GLY A 80 -16.13 0.56 -8.36
N ASP A 81 -15.29 1.54 -8.00
CA ASP A 81 -13.83 1.41 -8.08
C ASP A 81 -13.23 0.56 -6.95
N ASN A 82 -14.03 0.18 -5.93
CA ASN A 82 -13.60 -0.45 -4.68
C ASN A 82 -12.47 0.35 -4.01
N LYS A 83 -12.66 1.67 -3.92
CA LYS A 83 -11.73 2.64 -3.35
C LYS A 83 -12.54 3.68 -2.55
N PRO A 84 -11.94 4.37 -1.57
CA PRO A 84 -12.64 5.36 -0.77
C PRO A 84 -13.18 6.47 -1.68
N LEU A 85 -14.50 6.53 -1.80
CA LEU A 85 -15.21 7.37 -2.77
C LEU A 85 -14.76 8.84 -2.68
N GLY A 86 -14.45 9.45 -3.83
CA GLY A 86 -14.07 10.86 -3.96
C GLY A 86 -12.66 11.21 -3.47
N THR A 87 -11.83 10.22 -3.14
CA THR A 87 -10.43 10.45 -2.75
C THR A 87 -9.49 10.30 -3.96
N PRO A 88 -8.38 11.06 -4.01
CA PRO A 88 -7.44 11.03 -5.14
C PRO A 88 -6.52 9.81 -5.07
N TYR A 89 -6.27 9.16 -6.19
CA TYR A 89 -5.32 8.06 -6.35
C TYR A 89 -4.69 8.09 -7.74
N PHE A 90 -3.68 7.26 -7.98
CA PHE A 90 -3.15 7.05 -9.33
C PHE A 90 -2.78 5.60 -9.58
N ILE A 91 -2.66 5.24 -10.86
CA ILE A 91 -2.29 3.89 -11.31
C ILE A 91 -0.97 4.01 -12.08
N PRO A 92 0.16 3.62 -11.46
CA PRO A 92 1.50 3.71 -12.06
C PRO A 92 1.62 3.17 -13.49
N ARG A 93 1.00 2.02 -13.76
CA ARG A 93 1.04 1.35 -15.07
C ARG A 93 0.36 2.17 -16.18
N ASP A 94 -0.63 2.97 -15.84
CA ASP A 94 -1.38 3.80 -16.78
C ASP A 94 -0.71 5.16 -16.94
N ILE A 95 -0.72 5.97 -15.89
CA ILE A 95 -0.09 7.29 -15.84
C ILE A 95 0.60 7.42 -14.48
N PRO A 96 1.94 7.33 -14.41
CA PRO A 96 2.68 7.47 -13.17
C PRO A 96 2.79 8.94 -12.73
N CYS A 97 3.32 9.16 -11.53
CA CYS A 97 3.73 10.49 -11.09
C CYS A 97 5.04 10.90 -11.77
N TYR A 98 5.02 12.01 -12.50
CA TYR A 98 6.19 12.55 -13.20
C TYR A 98 7.11 13.40 -12.31
N MET A 99 6.89 13.41 -10.99
CA MET A 99 7.75 14.09 -10.01
C MET A 99 8.01 15.57 -10.35
N CYS A 100 6.95 16.36 -10.47
CA CYS A 100 7.04 17.80 -10.77
C CYS A 100 7.84 18.52 -9.67
N PRO A 101 8.87 19.34 -9.99
CA PRO A 101 9.68 20.03 -8.98
C PRO A 101 8.90 21.00 -8.08
N ASP A 102 7.81 21.58 -8.60
CA ASP A 102 6.92 22.53 -7.94
C ASP A 102 5.75 21.84 -7.21
N ILE A 103 5.60 20.52 -7.35
CA ILE A 103 4.60 19.68 -6.68
C ILE A 103 3.21 20.34 -6.60
N PRO A 104 2.62 20.79 -7.72
CA PRO A 104 1.45 21.68 -7.69
C PRO A 104 0.22 21.07 -7.01
N CYS A 105 0.15 19.74 -6.90
CA CYS A 105 -0.93 19.04 -6.22
C CYS A 105 -0.93 19.19 -4.69
N VAL A 106 0.20 19.51 -4.04
CA VAL A 106 0.32 19.59 -2.57
C VAL A 106 -0.11 20.95 -2.02
N PRO A 107 0.47 22.10 -2.46
CA PRO A 107 0.14 23.41 -1.90
C PRO A 107 -1.33 23.83 -2.10
N VAL A 108 -2.01 23.26 -3.09
CA VAL A 108 -3.43 23.51 -3.34
C VAL A 108 -4.37 22.80 -2.35
N CYS A 109 -3.86 21.91 -1.50
CA CYS A 109 -4.66 21.19 -0.53
C CYS A 109 -5.08 22.10 0.64
N PRO A 110 -6.37 22.46 0.79
CA PRO A 110 -6.79 23.42 1.81
C PRO A 110 -6.86 22.82 3.22
N THR A 111 -6.88 21.49 3.35
CA THR A 111 -7.07 20.80 4.63
C THR A 111 -5.81 20.19 5.20
N GLY A 112 -4.69 20.21 4.47
CA GLY A 112 -3.47 19.51 4.88
C GLY A 112 -3.57 17.99 4.81
N ALA A 113 -4.52 17.44 4.05
CA ALA A 113 -4.52 16.01 3.73
C ALA A 113 -3.30 15.61 2.91
N LEU A 114 -2.80 16.54 2.09
CA LEU A 114 -1.46 16.50 1.53
C LEU A 114 -0.62 17.50 2.33
N ASP A 115 0.32 17.00 3.11
CA ASP A 115 1.19 17.78 4.00
C ASP A 115 2.39 18.31 3.23
N GLU A 116 2.47 19.63 3.10
CA GLU A 116 3.58 20.32 2.44
C GLU A 116 4.91 20.10 3.20
N ALA A 117 4.88 19.93 4.52
CA ALA A 117 6.08 19.71 5.31
C ALA A 117 6.75 18.36 4.98
N SER A 118 5.97 17.35 4.61
CA SER A 118 6.47 16.03 4.22
C SER A 118 7.20 16.02 2.86
N VAL A 119 7.08 17.09 2.08
CA VAL A 119 7.73 17.28 0.77
C VAL A 119 8.56 18.56 0.73
N THR A 120 9.06 19.02 1.87
CA THR A 120 9.86 20.24 1.98
C THR A 120 11.23 19.94 2.61
N THR A 121 12.30 20.35 1.92
CA THR A 121 13.69 20.31 2.41
C THR A 121 14.25 21.73 2.42
N ASP A 122 14.84 22.17 3.53
CA ASP A 122 15.45 23.52 3.67
C ASP A 122 14.53 24.70 3.26
N GLY A 123 13.23 24.55 3.52
CA GLY A 123 12.22 25.58 3.20
C GLY A 123 11.85 25.67 1.71
N LYS A 124 12.20 24.66 0.91
CA LYS A 124 11.80 24.53 -0.49
C LYS A 124 11.14 23.17 -0.74
N LEU A 125 10.19 23.14 -1.66
CA LEU A 125 9.58 21.89 -2.11
C LEU A 125 10.65 20.97 -2.72
N ASP A 126 10.68 19.73 -2.27
CA ASP A 126 11.59 18.69 -2.71
C ASP A 126 10.80 17.38 -2.93
N ILE A 127 10.56 17.07 -4.20
CA ILE A 127 9.79 15.90 -4.60
C ILE A 127 10.53 14.58 -4.35
N ASN A 128 11.85 14.62 -4.10
CA ASN A 128 12.65 13.41 -3.95
C ASN A 128 12.48 12.74 -2.58
N ILE A 129 11.95 13.46 -1.58
CA ILE A 129 11.63 12.91 -0.26
C ILE A 129 10.16 12.46 -0.13
N ALA A 130 9.36 12.64 -1.19
CA ALA A 130 7.96 12.29 -1.17
C ALA A 130 7.74 10.78 -0.99
N ASP A 131 6.75 10.43 -0.18
CA ASP A 131 6.37 9.05 0.06
C ASP A 131 4.99 8.74 -0.54
N MET A 132 4.97 8.10 -1.71
CA MET A 132 3.75 7.62 -2.37
C MET A 132 3.60 6.11 -2.29
N GLY A 133 4.70 5.39 -2.03
CA GLY A 133 4.76 3.93 -2.05
C GLY A 133 6.19 3.40 -2.23
N LEU A 134 6.30 2.09 -2.47
CA LEU A 134 7.56 1.38 -2.68
C LEU A 134 7.47 0.47 -3.91
N ALA A 135 8.46 0.57 -4.79
CA ALA A 135 8.57 -0.34 -5.93
C ALA A 135 9.11 -1.70 -5.49
N VAL A 136 8.45 -2.78 -5.92
CA VAL A 136 8.82 -4.17 -5.65
C VAL A 136 9.02 -4.89 -6.96
N ILE A 137 10.08 -5.70 -7.05
CA ILE A 137 10.43 -6.47 -8.25
C ILE A 137 10.08 -7.94 -8.05
N ASP A 138 9.29 -8.49 -8.98
CA ASP A 138 9.14 -9.92 -9.17
C ASP A 138 10.34 -10.47 -9.96
N ARG A 139 11.18 -11.23 -9.26
CA ARG A 139 12.42 -11.80 -9.82
C ARG A 139 12.15 -12.92 -10.82
N GLU A 140 11.01 -13.59 -10.74
CA GLU A 140 10.70 -14.74 -11.60
C GLU A 140 10.25 -14.29 -12.99
N THR A 141 9.58 -13.14 -13.11
CA THR A 141 9.10 -12.61 -14.39
C THR A 141 10.01 -11.55 -15.00
N CYS A 142 10.86 -10.92 -14.19
CA CYS A 142 11.74 -9.86 -14.66
C CYS A 142 12.84 -10.42 -15.60
N ILE A 143 12.80 -10.00 -16.87
CA ILE A 143 13.73 -10.46 -17.91
C ILE A 143 15.20 -10.15 -17.61
N ALA A 144 15.48 -9.16 -16.75
CA ALA A 144 16.84 -8.87 -16.29
C ALA A 144 17.42 -10.03 -15.46
N PHE A 145 16.60 -10.70 -14.66
CA PHE A 145 16.98 -11.90 -13.90
C PHE A 145 17.14 -13.13 -14.81
N TRP A 146 16.52 -13.12 -15.99
CA TRP A 146 16.73 -14.17 -17.02
C TRP A 146 18.03 -13.97 -17.82
N GLY A 147 18.73 -12.85 -17.61
CA GLY A 147 20.01 -12.55 -18.26
C GLY A 147 19.88 -11.77 -19.55
N ILE A 148 18.71 -11.21 -19.82
CA ILE A 148 18.52 -10.22 -20.88
C ILE A 148 18.98 -8.87 -20.33
N GLN A 149 19.74 -8.12 -21.12
CA GLN A 149 20.24 -6.79 -20.73
C GLN A 149 19.11 -5.76 -20.80
N CYS A 150 18.29 -5.73 -19.75
CA CYS A 150 17.21 -4.77 -19.57
C CYS A 150 17.52 -3.88 -18.37
N ASP A 151 17.53 -2.57 -18.60
CA ASP A 151 17.76 -1.51 -17.62
C ASP A 151 16.65 -0.44 -17.67
N ALA A 152 15.49 -0.79 -18.25
CA ALA A 152 14.40 0.15 -18.52
C ALA A 152 13.87 0.82 -17.24
N CYS A 153 13.65 0.04 -16.17
CA CYS A 153 13.20 0.58 -14.88
C CYS A 153 14.25 1.49 -14.23
N TYR A 154 15.53 1.12 -14.35
CA TYR A 154 16.64 1.91 -13.82
C TYR A 154 16.73 3.26 -14.54
N ARG A 155 16.74 3.27 -15.88
CA ARG A 155 16.80 4.52 -16.68
C ARG A 155 15.55 5.39 -16.57
N ALA A 156 14.39 4.81 -16.26
CA ALA A 156 13.16 5.56 -16.07
C ALA A 156 13.05 6.21 -14.68
N CYS A 157 13.87 5.80 -13.71
CA CYS A 157 13.85 6.36 -12.37
C CYS A 157 14.42 7.79 -12.36
N PRO A 158 13.68 8.80 -11.84
CA PRO A 158 14.22 10.15 -11.70
C PRO A 158 15.36 10.26 -10.69
N ILE A 159 15.35 9.40 -9.66
CA ILE A 159 16.39 9.31 -8.62
C ILE A 159 17.34 8.14 -8.94
N LEU A 160 17.90 8.19 -10.14
CA LEU A 160 18.73 7.12 -10.71
C LEU A 160 20.02 6.92 -9.91
N GLY A 161 20.34 5.66 -9.59
CA GLY A 161 21.54 5.31 -8.83
C GLY A 161 21.39 5.40 -7.31
N GLU A 162 20.25 5.91 -6.83
CA GLU A 162 19.91 5.97 -5.41
C GLU A 162 18.67 5.14 -5.10
N ALA A 163 17.52 5.47 -5.71
CA ALA A 163 16.27 4.70 -5.51
C ALA A 163 16.30 3.33 -6.19
N ILE A 164 16.97 3.22 -7.33
CA ILE A 164 17.20 1.96 -8.04
C ILE A 164 18.67 1.91 -8.44
N THR A 165 19.35 0.82 -8.09
CA THR A 165 20.70 0.50 -8.57
C THR A 165 20.68 -0.76 -9.44
N VAL A 166 21.78 -1.01 -10.15
CA VAL A 166 21.97 -2.23 -10.94
C VAL A 166 23.13 -3.01 -10.38
N GLU A 167 22.87 -4.25 -9.97
CA GLU A 167 23.89 -5.19 -9.54
C GLU A 167 24.35 -6.06 -10.72
N TYR A 168 25.67 -6.22 -10.83
CA TYR A 168 26.29 -7.02 -11.87
C TYR A 168 26.62 -8.41 -11.31
N ASN A 169 25.89 -9.42 -11.78
CA ASN A 169 26.12 -10.80 -11.39
C ASN A 169 26.62 -11.62 -12.58
N LYS A 170 27.59 -12.50 -12.37
CA LYS A 170 28.13 -13.34 -13.46
C LYS A 170 27.08 -14.34 -13.92
N ASN A 171 26.82 -14.42 -15.21
CA ASN A 171 25.96 -15.47 -15.74
C ASN A 171 26.72 -16.80 -15.78
N GLU A 172 26.41 -17.71 -14.85
CA GLU A 172 27.05 -19.03 -14.78
C GLU A 172 26.81 -19.88 -16.04
N ARG A 173 25.63 -19.77 -16.65
CA ARG A 173 25.26 -20.54 -17.85
C ARG A 173 26.08 -20.16 -19.08
N THR A 174 26.38 -18.88 -19.27
CA THR A 174 27.07 -18.41 -20.49
C THR A 174 28.52 -18.00 -20.26
N GLY A 175 28.91 -17.69 -19.02
CA GLY A 175 30.26 -17.27 -18.63
C GLY A 175 30.74 -15.95 -19.24
N LYS A 176 29.96 -15.31 -20.11
CA LYS A 176 30.34 -14.13 -20.91
C LYS A 176 29.46 -12.91 -20.66
N HIS A 177 28.17 -13.10 -20.39
CA HIS A 177 27.25 -11.99 -20.11
C HIS A 177 27.09 -11.83 -18.59
N ALA A 178 26.91 -10.59 -18.13
CA ALA A 178 26.51 -10.30 -16.75
C ALA A 178 24.99 -10.13 -16.70
N TYR A 179 24.37 -10.64 -15.64
CA TYR A 179 23.04 -10.21 -15.22
C TYR A 179 23.13 -8.76 -14.74
N LEU A 180 22.17 -7.94 -15.17
CA LEU A 180 22.01 -6.55 -14.76
C LEU A 180 20.76 -6.47 -13.87
N THR A 181 20.86 -7.01 -12.66
CA THR A 181 19.69 -7.15 -11.79
C THR A 181 19.38 -5.82 -11.10
N PRO A 182 18.18 -5.24 -11.32
CA PRO A 182 17.79 -4.02 -10.63
C PRO A 182 17.53 -4.31 -9.14
N VAL A 183 17.97 -3.41 -8.28
CA VAL A 183 17.73 -3.42 -6.84
C VAL A 183 17.06 -2.11 -6.47
N VAL A 184 15.90 -2.19 -5.81
CA VAL A 184 15.18 -1.01 -5.29
C VAL A 184 15.59 -0.79 -3.84
N HIS A 185 15.97 0.44 -3.52
CA HIS A 185 16.34 0.87 -2.18
C HIS A 185 15.16 1.58 -1.52
N ALA A 186 14.66 1.02 -0.40
CA ALA A 186 13.42 1.47 0.22
C ALA A 186 13.53 2.83 0.90
N ASP A 187 14.73 3.24 1.30
CA ASP A 187 15.05 4.54 1.88
C ASP A 187 14.95 5.69 0.86
N ALA A 188 15.30 5.44 -0.41
CA ALA A 188 15.28 6.46 -1.46
C ALA A 188 14.09 6.36 -2.43
N CYS A 189 13.41 5.21 -2.51
CA CYS A 189 12.28 5.04 -3.42
C CYS A 189 11.06 5.87 -2.98
N THR A 190 10.61 6.79 -3.83
CA THR A 190 9.42 7.62 -3.57
C THR A 190 8.10 6.96 -3.94
N GLY A 191 8.13 5.87 -4.71
CA GLY A 191 6.91 5.22 -5.21
C GLY A 191 6.22 5.94 -6.38
N CYS A 192 6.94 6.76 -7.16
CA CYS A 192 6.35 7.54 -8.26
C CYS A 192 5.74 6.70 -9.40
N GLY A 193 6.16 5.44 -9.56
CA GLY A 193 5.58 4.53 -10.54
C GLY A 193 6.15 4.57 -11.96
N LEU A 194 7.09 5.48 -12.25
CA LEU A 194 7.72 5.56 -13.59
C LEU A 194 8.40 4.25 -14.01
N CYS A 195 8.97 3.52 -13.06
CA CYS A 195 9.59 2.22 -13.31
C CYS A 195 8.58 1.13 -13.73
N GLU A 196 7.37 1.14 -13.15
CA GLU A 196 6.28 0.22 -13.51
C GLU A 196 5.73 0.52 -14.92
N LYS A 197 5.61 1.81 -15.27
CA LYS A 197 5.24 2.23 -16.61
C LYS A 197 6.28 1.82 -17.65
N ALA A 198 7.55 2.00 -17.34
CA ALA A 198 8.67 1.69 -18.25
C ALA A 198 8.94 0.19 -18.41
N CYS A 199 8.37 -0.65 -17.55
CA CYS A 199 8.58 -2.09 -17.60
C CYS A 199 8.08 -2.69 -18.93
N VAL A 200 8.98 -3.33 -19.68
CA VAL A 200 8.73 -3.85 -21.03
C VAL A 200 7.97 -5.17 -21.06
N THR A 201 7.76 -5.82 -19.91
CA THR A 201 6.98 -7.05 -19.82
C THR A 201 5.49 -6.77 -19.99
N GLU A 202 4.73 -7.77 -20.45
CA GLU A 202 3.29 -7.66 -20.69
C GLU A 202 2.54 -7.23 -19.41
N LYS A 203 2.73 -8.01 -18.34
CA LYS A 203 2.44 -7.59 -16.97
C LYS A 203 3.74 -7.12 -16.33
N ALA A 204 3.72 -5.92 -15.75
CA ALA A 204 4.93 -5.32 -15.18
C ALA A 204 5.56 -6.22 -14.11
N SER A 205 6.85 -6.52 -14.25
CA SER A 205 7.63 -7.28 -13.25
C SER A 205 8.16 -6.39 -12.13
N ILE A 206 7.98 -5.07 -12.23
CA ILE A 206 8.21 -4.12 -11.15
C ILE A 206 6.92 -3.34 -10.97
N PHE A 207 6.38 -3.31 -9.76
CA PHE A 207 5.13 -2.67 -9.44
C PHE A 207 5.22 -1.92 -8.12
N VAL A 208 4.46 -0.84 -7.97
CA VAL A 208 4.47 -0.01 -6.77
C VAL A 208 3.32 -0.42 -5.85
N LEU A 209 3.64 -0.59 -4.57
CA LEU A 209 2.67 -0.88 -3.52
C LEU A 209 2.77 0.18 -2.41
N PRO A 210 1.70 0.38 -1.60
CA PRO A 210 1.83 1.11 -0.36
C PRO A 210 2.93 0.50 0.51
N ARG A 211 3.73 1.33 1.18
CA ARG A 211 4.88 0.87 1.98
C ARG A 211 4.50 -0.15 3.05
N GLU A 212 3.36 0.07 3.70
CA GLU A 212 2.81 -0.83 4.72
C GLU A 212 2.50 -2.25 4.21
N VAL A 213 2.24 -2.39 2.91
CA VAL A 213 2.00 -3.68 2.24
C VAL A 213 3.30 -4.27 1.74
N ALA A 214 4.18 -3.43 1.20
CA ALA A 214 5.44 -3.86 0.60
C ALA A 214 6.49 -4.28 1.65
N MET A 215 6.50 -3.65 2.82
CA MET A 215 7.52 -3.82 3.85
C MET A 215 7.03 -4.66 5.02
N GLY A 216 7.90 -5.55 5.51
CA GLY A 216 7.68 -6.29 6.76
C GLY A 216 8.06 -5.47 8.00
N LYS A 217 7.57 -5.90 9.18
CA LYS A 217 7.95 -5.35 10.49
C LYS A 217 8.70 -6.40 11.29
N ALA A 218 9.94 -6.09 11.72
CA ALA A 218 10.77 -7.02 12.49
C ALA A 218 10.28 -7.24 13.94
N GLY A 219 9.41 -6.37 14.47
CA GLY A 219 8.96 -6.42 15.87
C GLY A 219 9.99 -5.85 16.85
N ASN A 220 9.58 -5.65 18.10
CA ASN A 220 10.39 -4.90 19.10
C ASN A 220 11.49 -5.76 19.75
N TYR A 221 11.53 -7.07 19.45
CA TYR A 221 12.50 -8.01 20.01
C TYR A 221 13.76 -8.17 19.15
N TYR A 222 13.69 -7.78 17.87
CA TYR A 222 14.82 -7.84 16.93
C TYR A 222 15.28 -6.41 16.65
N ILE A 223 16.30 -6.00 17.41
CA ILE A 223 16.86 -4.65 17.41
C ILE A 223 18.25 -4.69 16.78
N LYS A 224 18.52 -3.75 15.88
CA LYS A 224 19.86 -3.51 15.33
C LYS A 224 20.68 -2.76 16.38
N GLY A 225 21.46 -3.47 17.19
CA GLY A 225 22.30 -2.87 18.24
C GLY A 225 23.43 -1.94 17.74
N TRP A 226 23.50 -1.66 16.44
CA TRP A 226 24.40 -0.66 15.84
C TRP A 226 23.66 0.59 15.33
N ASP A 227 22.32 0.62 15.40
CA ASP A 227 21.48 1.73 14.98
C ASP A 227 20.74 2.30 16.20
N LYS A 228 21.18 3.48 16.65
CA LYS A 228 20.60 4.15 17.83
C LYS A 228 19.12 4.48 17.68
N SER A 229 18.64 4.73 16.46
CA SER A 229 17.22 5.00 16.22
C SER A 229 16.38 3.74 16.39
N ASP A 230 16.95 2.59 16.02
CA ASP A 230 16.30 1.30 16.16
C ASP A 230 16.28 0.84 17.63
N GLU A 231 17.32 1.15 18.40
CA GLU A 231 17.40 0.85 19.84
C GLU A 231 16.26 1.47 20.65
N SER A 232 15.79 2.66 20.27
CA SER A 232 14.64 3.31 20.94
C SER A 232 13.37 2.46 20.90
N ARG A 233 13.21 1.52 19.94
CA ARG A 233 12.06 0.60 19.89
C ARG A 233 12.01 -0.37 21.08
N MET A 234 13.10 -0.53 21.82
CA MET A 234 13.11 -1.33 23.05
C MET A 234 12.23 -0.72 24.15
N GLU A 235 12.01 0.60 24.15
CA GLU A 235 11.15 1.26 25.15
C GLU A 235 9.70 0.76 25.06
N GLU A 236 9.27 0.31 23.88
CA GLU A 236 7.95 -0.26 23.62
C GLU A 236 7.90 -1.79 23.81
N ALA A 237 9.01 -2.44 24.15
CA ALA A 237 9.06 -3.89 24.30
C ALA A 237 8.39 -4.32 25.63
N THR A 238 7.36 -5.15 25.53
CA THR A 238 6.72 -5.75 26.72
C THR A 238 7.47 -7.01 27.14
N GLU A 239 7.87 -7.09 28.41
CA GLU A 239 8.48 -8.29 28.99
C GLU A 239 7.41 -9.38 29.15
N ILE A 240 7.50 -10.44 28.36
CA ILE A 240 6.65 -11.63 28.52
C ILE A 240 7.42 -12.63 29.39
N LYS A 241 7.12 -12.68 30.69
CA LYS A 241 7.61 -13.75 31.56
C LYS A 241 6.79 -15.00 31.30
N THR A 242 7.35 -15.91 30.51
CA THR A 242 6.76 -17.23 30.31
C THR A 242 7.28 -18.16 31.41
N GLU A 243 6.46 -18.46 32.41
CA GLU A 243 6.72 -19.57 33.33
C GLU A 243 6.31 -20.87 32.65
N THR A 244 7.22 -21.46 31.87
CA THR A 244 7.09 -22.86 31.45
C THR A 244 7.72 -23.74 32.54
N GLU A 245 7.00 -24.77 33.00
CA GLU A 245 7.66 -25.84 33.74
C GLU A 245 8.80 -26.39 32.86
N LEU A 246 9.99 -26.58 33.44
CA LEU A 246 11.07 -27.28 32.76
C LEU A 246 10.51 -28.62 32.26
N SER A 247 10.61 -28.91 30.97
CA SER A 247 10.24 -30.22 30.44
C SER A 247 10.93 -31.29 31.27
N LYS A 248 10.14 -32.20 31.87
CA LYS A 248 10.65 -33.31 32.67
C LYS A 248 11.32 -34.38 31.81
N GLU A 249 11.20 -34.27 30.48
CA GLU A 249 11.85 -35.15 29.53
C GLU A 249 13.32 -34.76 29.35
N LYS A 250 14.18 -35.77 29.17
CA LYS A 250 15.57 -35.49 28.80
C LYS A 250 15.57 -34.86 27.41
N ALA A 251 16.53 -33.96 27.16
CA ALA A 251 16.64 -33.22 25.90
C ALA A 251 16.59 -34.11 24.64
N MET A 252 17.11 -35.33 24.70
CA MET A 252 17.07 -36.28 23.59
C MET A 252 15.69 -36.92 23.37
N ASP A 253 14.90 -37.09 24.43
CA ASP A 253 13.56 -37.69 24.35
C ASP A 253 12.56 -36.67 23.77
N SER A 254 12.70 -35.40 24.15
CA SER A 254 11.90 -34.29 23.61
C SER A 254 12.12 -34.01 22.12
N LEU A 255 13.28 -34.37 21.57
CA LEU A 255 13.58 -34.17 20.14
C LEU A 255 13.04 -35.30 19.27
N ASN A 256 12.80 -36.49 19.85
CA ASN A 256 12.37 -37.68 19.13
C ASN A 256 10.89 -38.03 19.35
N SER A 257 10.20 -37.34 20.26
CA SER A 257 8.79 -37.58 20.59
C SER A 257 7.80 -37.25 19.45
N GLY A 258 8.26 -36.56 18.40
CA GLY A 258 7.47 -36.28 17.18
C GLY A 258 7.63 -37.28 16.03
N MET A 259 8.46 -38.32 16.16
CA MET A 259 8.71 -39.30 15.09
C MET A 259 7.92 -40.62 15.23
N GLY A 260 7.08 -40.76 16.26
CA GLY A 260 6.31 -41.99 16.54
C GLY A 260 5.10 -42.23 15.63
N ASP A 261 4.60 -41.21 14.95
CA ASP A 261 3.34 -41.27 14.17
C ASP A 261 3.55 -41.24 12.65
N LEU A 262 4.75 -41.59 12.16
CA LEU A 262 5.08 -41.59 10.72
C LEU A 262 5.39 -42.97 10.12
N TYR A 263 4.92 -44.06 10.74
CA TYR A 263 4.82 -45.37 10.10
C TYR A 263 3.47 -46.04 10.38
#